data_AF-A0A505IJF9-F1
#
_entry.id   AF-A0A505IJF9-F1
#
_cell.length_a   1.000
_cell.length_b   1.000
_cell.length_c   1.000
_cell.angle_alpha   90.00
_cell.angle_beta   90.00
_cell.angle_gamma   90.00
#
_symmetry.space_group_name_H-M   'P 1'
#
loop_
_entity.id
_entity.type
_entity.pdbx_description
1 polymer ?
#
loop_
_entity_poly.entity_id
_entity_poly.type
_entity_poly.pdbx_seq_one_letter_code
_entity_poly.pdbx_strand_id
1 'polypeptide(L)'
;MLLEARLEQASLLKRVVDAIKDLVQDCNFDCNDSGISLQAMDNSHVALVSMMLKAEGFSPYRCDRNIALGINLLSLTKVLRAAQNEDILTLKAEDSPDAVNLMFESAETDRLSEYDIKLMDIDQEHLAIPETEYAATVEMPAAEFQRICRDLNALSESVVIEATKEGVKFSCQGDIGSGSVTVRQHTNVENPAQNVSISLTEPVALTFSLKYLVNFCKATNLSNKVTLCLSQEVPLLVEYGLGSGHLRFYLAPKIGDEE
;
A
#
# COMPACT_ATOMS: atom_id res chain seq x y z
N MET A 1 24.89 14.37 9.44
CA MET A 1 23.48 13.96 9.35
C MET A 1 23.05 14.13 7.91
N LEU A 2 22.73 13.03 7.23
CA LEU A 2 22.42 13.00 5.81
C LEU A 2 20.90 13.02 5.58
N LEU A 3 20.14 12.38 6.47
CA LEU A 3 18.68 12.33 6.45
C LEU A 3 18.11 12.80 7.79
N GLU A 4 17.15 13.72 7.74
CA GLU A 4 16.20 14.07 8.81
C GLU A 4 14.78 14.07 8.23
N ALA A 5 13.91 13.20 8.72
CA ALA A 5 12.52 13.16 8.27
C ALA A 5 11.56 13.03 9.45
N ARG A 6 10.82 14.09 9.74
CA ARG A 6 9.88 14.16 10.89
C ARG A 6 8.44 14.03 10.43
N LEU A 7 7.77 12.95 10.82
CA LEU A 7 6.34 12.72 10.64
C LEU A 7 5.59 13.18 11.90
N GLU A 8 4.54 13.99 11.72
CA GLU A 8 3.71 14.46 12.85
C GLU A 8 2.99 13.31 13.57
N GLN A 9 2.67 12.22 12.86
CA GLN A 9 2.02 11.05 13.42
C GLN A 9 2.77 9.78 13.05
N ALA A 10 3.41 9.14 14.03
CA ALA A 10 4.08 7.84 13.90
C ALA A 10 3.12 6.74 13.42
N SER A 11 1.82 6.90 13.68
CA SER A 11 0.80 5.95 13.23
C SER A 11 0.76 5.76 11.71
N LEU A 12 1.15 6.76 10.91
CA LEU A 12 1.20 6.64 9.46
C LEU A 12 2.20 5.56 9.04
N LEU A 13 3.47 5.68 9.44
CA LEU A 13 4.51 4.70 9.09
C LEU A 13 4.19 3.33 9.68
N LYS A 14 3.65 3.27 10.90
CA LYS A 14 3.20 2.03 11.53
C LYS A 14 2.16 1.30 10.70
N ARG A 15 1.12 2.01 10.23
CA ARG A 15 0.07 1.43 9.38
C ARG A 15 0.61 1.01 8.01
N VAL A 16 1.54 1.78 7.43
CA VAL A 16 2.20 1.41 6.16
C VAL A 16 2.99 0.11 6.33
N VAL A 17 3.87 0.02 7.33
CA VAL A 17 4.66 -1.18 7.61
C VAL A 17 3.76 -2.38 7.91
N ASP A 18 2.70 -2.18 8.71
CA ASP A 18 1.73 -3.24 9.00
C ASP A 18 0.99 -3.75 7.75
N ALA A 19 0.79 -2.91 6.74
CA ALA A 19 0.15 -3.29 5.49
C ALA A 19 1.06 -4.09 4.55
N ILE A 20 2.39 -3.90 4.63
CA ILE A 20 3.35 -4.48 3.65
C ILE A 20 4.19 -5.63 4.21
N LYS A 21 4.34 -5.75 5.54
CA LYS A 21 5.23 -6.75 6.20
C LYS A 21 4.93 -8.22 5.88
N ASP A 22 3.72 -8.53 5.41
CA ASP A 22 3.32 -9.89 5.07
C ASP A 22 3.56 -10.21 3.57
N LEU A 23 3.91 -9.20 2.78
CA LEU A 23 4.31 -9.34 1.38
C LEU A 23 5.84 -9.35 1.24
N VAL A 24 6.51 -8.53 2.04
CA VAL A 24 7.95 -8.26 1.93
C VAL A 24 8.58 -8.36 3.32
N GLN A 25 9.72 -9.05 3.42
CA GLN A 25 10.46 -9.18 4.68
C GLN A 25 11.53 -8.09 4.84
N ASP A 26 12.28 -7.85 3.76
CA ASP A 26 13.41 -6.92 3.71
C ASP A 26 13.22 -6.00 2.50
N CYS A 27 13.43 -4.69 2.68
CA CYS A 27 13.28 -3.70 1.60
C CYS A 27 14.16 -2.48 1.84
N ASN A 28 14.49 -1.77 0.76
CA ASN A 28 15.10 -0.45 0.85
C ASN A 28 14.03 0.64 1.00
N PHE A 29 14.27 1.55 1.93
CA PHE A 29 13.64 2.87 1.95
C PHE A 29 14.59 3.86 1.27
N ASP A 30 14.29 4.20 0.03
CA ASP A 30 15.07 5.13 -0.76
C ASP A 30 14.65 6.55 -0.43
N CYS A 31 15.57 7.31 0.16
CA CYS A 31 15.35 8.69 0.55
C CYS A 31 16.10 9.62 -0.41
N ASN A 32 15.42 10.64 -0.91
CA ASN A 32 15.98 11.67 -1.79
C ASN A 32 15.26 13.01 -1.54
N ASP A 33 15.55 14.04 -2.34
CA ASP A 33 14.92 15.36 -2.21
C ASP A 33 13.39 15.37 -2.34
N SER A 34 12.82 14.39 -3.03
CA SER A 34 11.39 14.26 -3.30
C SER A 34 10.64 13.59 -2.16
N GLY A 35 11.32 12.85 -1.29
CA GLY A 35 10.73 12.16 -0.15
C GLY A 35 11.33 10.78 0.10
N ILE A 36 10.56 9.92 0.77
CA ILE A 36 10.92 8.53 1.06
C ILE A 36 10.04 7.62 0.19
N SER A 37 10.67 6.80 -0.63
CA SER A 37 10.03 5.77 -1.43
C SER A 37 10.46 4.38 -0.98
N LEU A 38 9.61 3.40 -1.28
CA LEU A 38 9.91 1.99 -1.12
C LEU A 38 9.26 1.26 -2.28
N GLN A 39 10.01 0.40 -2.94
CA GLN A 39 9.47 -0.53 -3.91
C GLN A 39 9.94 -1.92 -3.53
N ALA A 40 9.11 -2.96 -3.65
CA ALA A 40 9.55 -4.34 -3.41
C ALA A 40 8.59 -5.36 -4.03
N MET A 41 9.13 -6.49 -4.48
CA MET A 41 8.34 -7.64 -4.94
C MET A 41 8.15 -8.65 -3.81
N ASP A 42 7.05 -9.39 -3.87
CA ASP A 42 6.87 -10.57 -3.04
C ASP A 42 7.76 -11.73 -3.51
N ASN A 43 7.91 -12.75 -2.66
CA ASN A 43 8.77 -13.92 -2.95
C ASN A 43 8.35 -14.71 -4.21
N SER A 44 7.10 -14.58 -4.66
CA SER A 44 6.63 -15.23 -5.89
C SER A 44 6.77 -14.38 -7.15
N HIS A 45 7.19 -13.11 -7.01
CA HIS A 45 7.26 -12.13 -8.09
C HIS A 45 5.91 -11.89 -8.82
N VAL A 46 4.78 -12.09 -8.12
CA VAL A 46 3.43 -11.89 -8.64
C VAL A 46 2.83 -10.56 -8.18
N ALA A 47 3.28 -10.06 -7.02
CA ALA A 47 2.86 -8.81 -6.45
C ALA A 47 4.03 -7.84 -6.23
N LEU A 48 3.82 -6.57 -6.59
CA LEU A 48 4.74 -5.47 -6.32
C LEU A 48 4.06 -4.48 -5.37
N VAL A 49 4.80 -4.03 -4.36
CA VAL A 49 4.41 -2.87 -3.56
C VAL A 49 5.26 -1.66 -3.95
N SER A 50 4.63 -0.51 -4.05
CA SER A 50 5.27 0.79 -4.28
C SER A 50 4.66 1.82 -3.34
N MET A 51 5.47 2.36 -2.44
CA MET A 51 5.10 3.40 -1.50
C MET A 51 5.88 4.67 -1.84
N MET A 52 5.21 5.81 -1.74
CA MET A 52 5.84 7.12 -1.79
C MET A 52 5.27 8.00 -0.69
N LEU A 53 6.13 8.53 0.17
CA LEU A 53 5.84 9.62 1.09
C LEU A 53 6.64 10.83 0.61
N LYS A 54 5.94 11.84 0.09
CA LYS A 54 6.59 13.05 -0.42
C LYS A 54 7.19 13.87 0.71
N ALA A 55 8.24 14.63 0.40
CA ALA A 55 8.90 15.53 1.34
C ALA A 55 7.94 16.49 2.06
N GLU A 56 6.89 16.96 1.37
CA GLU A 56 5.83 17.81 1.93
C GLU A 56 4.97 17.13 3.02
N GLY A 57 5.04 15.81 3.15
CA GLY A 57 4.41 15.04 4.22
C GLY A 57 5.20 15.02 5.53
N PHE A 58 6.39 15.63 5.56
CA PHE A 58 7.27 15.68 6.72
C PHE A 58 7.54 17.13 7.14
N SER A 59 7.79 17.35 8.43
CA SER A 59 8.03 18.67 9.01
C SER A 59 8.99 18.59 10.21
N PRO A 60 10.32 18.80 10.02
CA PRO A 60 11.01 19.08 8.76
C PRO A 60 11.35 17.81 7.94
N TYR A 61 11.70 18.03 6.67
CA TYR A 61 12.35 17.05 5.78
C TYR A 61 13.70 17.59 5.28
N ARG A 62 14.74 16.76 5.36
CA ARG A 62 16.05 17.05 4.77
C ARG A 62 16.71 15.74 4.35
N CYS A 63 17.10 15.66 3.08
CA CYS A 63 17.90 14.56 2.54
C CYS A 63 19.00 15.15 1.66
N ASP A 64 20.24 15.15 2.16
CA ASP A 64 21.36 15.85 1.51
C ASP A 64 21.89 15.09 0.28
N ARG A 65 21.73 13.77 0.25
CA ARG A 65 22.07 12.87 -0.86
C ARG A 65 21.13 11.68 -0.87
N ASN A 66 20.97 11.07 -2.05
CA ASN A 66 20.23 9.82 -2.18
C ASN A 66 20.84 8.75 -1.29
N ILE A 67 20.02 8.15 -0.46
CA ILE A 67 20.41 7.10 0.49
C ILE A 67 19.36 5.99 0.48
N ALA A 68 19.82 4.74 0.41
CA ALA A 68 18.98 3.56 0.56
C ALA A 68 19.14 3.00 1.97
N LEU A 69 18.04 2.90 2.71
CA LEU A 69 18.01 2.31 4.05
C LEU A 69 17.44 0.90 3.96
N GLY A 70 18.31 -0.11 3.87
CA GLY A 70 17.89 -1.51 3.87
C GLY A 70 17.45 -1.95 5.26
N ILE A 71 16.16 -2.24 5.42
CA ILE A 71 15.54 -2.51 6.72
C ILE A 71 14.73 -3.80 6.66
N ASN A 72 14.93 -4.66 7.67
CA ASN A 72 14.04 -5.78 7.95
C ASN A 72 12.72 -5.28 8.56
N LEU A 73 11.61 -5.48 7.86
CA LEU A 73 10.28 -4.96 8.24
C LEU A 73 9.73 -5.59 9.53
N LEU A 74 10.13 -6.82 9.87
CA LEU A 74 9.77 -7.43 11.16
C LEU A 74 10.45 -6.72 12.33
N SER A 75 11.69 -6.30 12.16
CA SER A 75 12.45 -5.54 13.15
C SER A 75 11.90 -4.13 13.30
N LEU A 76 11.61 -3.46 12.17
CA LEU A 76 10.95 -2.16 12.15
C LEU A 76 9.57 -2.21 12.83
N THR A 77 8.77 -3.24 12.57
CA THR A 77 7.47 -3.44 13.23
C THR A 77 7.62 -3.53 14.75
N LYS A 78 8.66 -4.18 15.27
CA LYS A 78 8.88 -4.29 16.73
C LYS A 78 9.21 -2.93 17.34
N VAL A 79 10.01 -2.10 16.66
CA VAL A 79 10.35 -0.76 17.12
C VAL A 79 9.14 0.18 17.06
N LEU A 80 8.38 0.15 15.96
CA LEU A 80 7.16 0.97 15.79
C LEU A 80 6.04 0.64 16.79
N ARG A 81 6.08 -0.53 17.45
CA ARG A 81 5.16 -0.85 18.55
C ARG A 81 5.43 -0.05 19.83
N ALA A 82 6.62 0.51 19.99
CA ALA A 82 6.95 1.34 21.15
C ALA A 82 6.26 2.73 21.10
N ALA A 83 5.88 3.18 19.89
CA ALA A 83 5.23 4.45 19.65
C ALA A 83 3.72 4.39 19.89
N GLN A 84 3.19 5.44 20.54
CA GLN A 84 1.77 5.75 20.52
C GLN A 84 1.37 6.31 19.15
N ASN A 85 0.06 6.31 18.87
CA ASN A 85 -0.41 6.71 17.54
C ASN A 85 -0.19 8.21 17.23
N GLU A 86 -0.24 9.05 18.28
CA GLU A 86 -0.06 10.51 18.21
C GLU A 86 1.37 10.94 18.51
N ASP A 87 2.30 10.00 18.74
CA ASP A 87 3.71 10.36 18.90
C ASP A 87 4.26 10.86 17.58
N ILE A 88 5.13 11.86 17.65
CA ILE A 88 5.87 12.38 16.52
C ILE A 88 7.06 11.46 16.25
N LEU A 89 7.25 11.04 15.01
CA LEU A 89 8.37 10.19 14.60
C LEU A 89 9.41 11.00 13.84
N THR A 90 10.67 10.97 14.27
CA THR A 90 11.80 11.49 13.49
C THR A 90 12.73 10.36 13.09
N LEU A 91 12.98 10.22 11.78
CA LEU A 91 13.97 9.32 11.20
C LEU A 91 15.27 10.07 10.98
N LYS A 92 16.39 9.49 11.42
CA LYS A 92 17.73 10.07 11.26
C LYS A 92 18.71 9.04 10.74
N ALA A 93 19.53 9.44 9.78
CA ALA A 93 20.65 8.64 9.29
C ALA A 93 21.89 9.50 8.97
N GLU A 94 23.06 8.92 9.16
CA GLU A 94 24.36 9.53 8.81
C GLU A 94 24.72 9.29 7.33
N ASP A 95 25.90 9.72 6.87
CA ASP A 95 26.32 9.63 5.45
C ASP A 95 26.64 8.19 5.01
N SER A 96 27.10 7.35 5.94
CA SER A 96 27.34 5.92 5.72
C SER A 96 26.79 5.16 6.92
N PRO A 97 25.45 5.07 7.03
CA PRO A 97 24.80 4.57 8.22
C PRO A 97 24.94 3.05 8.31
N ASP A 98 25.38 2.56 9.47
CA ASP A 98 25.23 1.16 9.89
C ASP A 98 23.89 0.93 10.59
N ALA A 99 23.23 2.01 11.01
CA ALA A 99 21.91 2.02 11.61
C ALA A 99 21.10 3.26 11.21
N VAL A 100 19.78 3.10 11.20
CA VAL A 100 18.82 4.21 11.19
C VAL A 100 18.30 4.43 12.61
N ASN A 101 18.23 5.69 13.00
CA ASN A 101 17.73 6.11 14.30
C ASN A 101 16.26 6.54 14.18
N LEU A 102 15.41 6.02 15.06
CA LEU A 102 14.00 6.34 15.18
C LEU A 102 13.75 7.00 16.52
N MET A 103 13.36 8.28 16.50
CA MET A 103 12.98 9.03 17.68
C MET A 103 11.47 9.18 17.73
N PHE A 104 10.86 8.83 18.85
CA PHE A 104 9.45 9.05 19.15
C PHE A 104 9.31 10.10 20.25
N GLU A 105 8.56 11.17 19.97
CA GLU A 105 8.31 12.28 20.90
C GLU A 105 6.81 12.37 21.20
N SER A 106 6.44 12.23 22.47
CA SER A 106 5.06 12.38 22.93
C SER A 106 4.74 13.85 23.20
N ALA A 107 3.80 14.42 22.44
CA ALA A 107 3.37 15.80 22.63
C ALA A 107 2.70 16.07 24.00
N GLU A 108 2.14 15.04 24.64
CA GLU A 108 1.41 15.18 25.91
C GLU A 108 2.29 15.01 27.15
N THR A 109 3.28 14.12 27.08
CA THR A 109 4.02 13.65 28.26
C THR A 109 5.49 14.05 28.29
N ASP A 110 5.95 14.82 27.28
CA ASP A 110 7.37 15.19 27.08
C ASP A 110 8.30 13.97 27.09
N ARG A 111 7.75 12.79 26.75
CA ARG A 111 8.48 11.53 26.71
C ARG A 111 9.18 11.43 25.37
N LEU A 112 10.51 11.26 25.43
CA LEU A 112 11.35 10.94 24.28
C LEU A 112 11.80 9.48 24.34
N SER A 113 11.64 8.74 23.26
CA SER A 113 12.16 7.37 23.12
C SER A 113 12.97 7.25 21.84
N GLU A 114 14.16 6.67 21.92
CA GLU A 114 15.11 6.57 20.82
C GLU A 114 15.51 5.12 20.59
N TYR A 115 15.51 4.69 19.33
CA TYR A 115 15.78 3.32 18.93
C TYR A 115 16.64 3.29 17.67
N ASP A 116 17.74 2.54 17.70
CA ASP A 116 18.58 2.30 16.54
C ASP A 116 18.26 0.92 15.92
N ILE A 117 18.00 0.92 14.62
CA ILE A 117 17.82 -0.31 13.82
C ILE A 117 19.02 -0.46 12.91
N LYS A 118 19.72 -1.60 13.02
CA LYS A 118 20.80 -1.94 12.11
C LYS A 118 20.29 -2.06 10.68
N LEU A 119 21.00 -1.40 9.78
CA LEU A 119 20.76 -1.50 8.35
C LEU A 119 21.42 -2.75 7.79
N MET A 120 20.93 -3.16 6.64
CA MET A 120 21.47 -4.27 5.85
C MET A 120 21.65 -3.83 4.41
N ASP A 121 22.65 -4.42 3.75
CA ASP A 121 22.83 -4.25 2.33
C ASP A 121 21.81 -5.14 1.60
N ILE A 122 20.84 -4.50 0.95
CA ILE A 122 19.83 -5.18 0.15
C ILE A 122 20.06 -4.79 -1.31
N ASP A 123 20.47 -5.77 -2.10
CA ASP A 123 20.52 -5.65 -3.55
C ASP A 123 19.09 -5.66 -4.09
N GLN A 124 18.56 -4.47 -4.36
CA GLN A 124 17.21 -4.28 -4.83
C GLN A 124 17.20 -3.72 -6.25
N GLU A 125 16.63 -4.48 -7.19
CA GLU A 125 16.37 -3.98 -8.53
C GLU A 125 15.12 -3.09 -8.52
N HIS A 126 15.32 -1.83 -8.92
CA HIS A 126 14.21 -0.92 -9.18
C HIS A 126 13.55 -1.26 -10.52
N LEU A 127 12.26 -1.60 -10.44
CA LEU A 127 11.41 -1.77 -11.61
C LEU A 127 10.81 -0.42 -11.99
N ALA A 128 11.05 -0.02 -13.24
CA ALA A 128 10.35 1.11 -13.83
C ALA A 128 8.87 0.75 -13.99
N ILE A 129 8.00 1.51 -13.34
CA ILE A 129 6.55 1.39 -13.50
C ILE A 129 6.14 2.35 -14.63
N PRO A 130 5.71 1.85 -15.80
CA PRO A 130 5.32 2.71 -16.91
C PRO A 130 4.01 3.44 -16.60
N GLU A 131 3.88 4.67 -17.11
CA GLU A 131 2.58 5.33 -17.17
C GLU A 131 1.66 4.52 -18.08
N THR A 132 0.57 4.00 -17.49
CA THR A 132 -0.33 3.07 -18.15
C THR A 132 -1.72 3.69 -18.21
N GLU A 133 -2.33 3.65 -19.39
CA GLU A 133 -3.76 3.95 -19.53
C GLU A 133 -4.59 2.72 -19.15
N TYR A 134 -5.46 2.89 -18.17
CA TYR A 134 -6.31 1.80 -17.68
C TYR A 134 -7.68 1.82 -18.35
N ALA A 135 -8.18 0.64 -18.73
CA ALA A 135 -9.52 0.46 -19.26
C ALA A 135 -10.62 0.85 -18.26
N ALA A 136 -10.39 0.60 -16.97
CA ALA A 136 -11.29 0.96 -15.89
C ALA A 136 -10.54 1.52 -14.67
N THR A 137 -11.08 2.59 -14.09
CA THR A 137 -10.66 3.14 -12.79
C THR A 137 -11.87 3.20 -11.87
N VAL A 138 -11.80 2.51 -10.74
CA VAL A 138 -12.87 2.41 -9.75
C VAL A 138 -12.37 2.95 -8.43
N GLU A 139 -12.98 4.03 -7.94
CA GLU A 139 -12.76 4.52 -6.58
C GLU A 139 -13.97 4.13 -5.72
N MET A 140 -13.73 3.46 -4.59
CA MET A 140 -14.78 3.01 -3.67
C MET A 140 -14.32 3.04 -2.21
N PRO A 141 -15.24 2.91 -1.23
CA PRO A 141 -14.86 2.85 0.18
C PRO A 141 -13.91 1.66 0.44
N ALA A 142 -12.77 1.92 1.06
CA ALA A 142 -11.76 0.89 1.32
C ALA A 142 -12.32 -0.25 2.20
N ALA A 143 -13.19 0.09 3.17
CA ALA A 143 -13.88 -0.88 4.01
C ALA A 143 -14.83 -1.81 3.23
N GLU A 144 -15.46 -1.30 2.17
CA GLU A 144 -16.33 -2.10 1.29
C GLU A 144 -15.49 -3.12 0.51
N PHE A 145 -14.40 -2.66 -0.11
CA PHE A 145 -13.47 -3.53 -0.82
C PHE A 145 -12.88 -4.61 0.10
N GLN A 146 -12.46 -4.24 1.31
CA GLN A 146 -11.98 -5.20 2.31
C GLN A 146 -13.02 -6.26 2.66
N ARG A 147 -14.29 -5.86 2.84
CA ARG A 147 -15.38 -6.80 3.13
C ARG A 147 -15.58 -7.76 1.97
N ILE A 148 -15.67 -7.25 0.73
CA ILE A 148 -15.84 -8.06 -0.48
C ILE A 148 -14.71 -9.09 -0.60
N CYS A 149 -13.44 -8.69 -0.48
CA CYS A 149 -12.32 -9.61 -0.57
C CYS A 149 -12.35 -10.68 0.52
N ARG A 150 -12.72 -10.32 1.76
CA ARG A 150 -12.80 -11.28 2.88
C ARG A 150 -13.91 -12.30 2.66
N ASP A 151 -15.09 -11.84 2.25
CA ASP A 151 -16.27 -12.68 2.07
C ASP A 151 -16.07 -13.66 0.92
N LEU A 152 -15.51 -13.21 -0.21
CA LEU A 152 -15.23 -14.07 -1.35
C LEU A 152 -14.07 -15.05 -1.09
N ASN A 153 -13.07 -14.66 -0.29
CA ASN A 153 -11.96 -15.55 0.09
C ASN A 153 -12.41 -16.75 0.94
N ALA A 154 -13.58 -16.69 1.55
CA ALA A 154 -14.18 -17.85 2.23
C ALA A 154 -14.77 -18.88 1.25
N LEU A 155 -15.03 -18.48 0.00
CA LEU A 155 -15.68 -19.31 -1.03
C LEU A 155 -14.69 -19.86 -2.06
N SER A 156 -13.68 -19.07 -2.46
CA SER A 156 -12.71 -19.44 -3.50
C SER A 156 -11.37 -18.75 -3.27
N GLU A 157 -10.31 -19.27 -3.88
CA GLU A 157 -8.98 -18.64 -3.90
C GLU A 157 -8.83 -17.57 -5.00
N SER A 158 -9.79 -17.52 -5.93
CA SER A 158 -9.77 -16.65 -7.11
C SER A 158 -11.01 -15.75 -7.14
N VAL A 159 -10.84 -14.52 -7.60
CA VAL A 159 -11.95 -13.61 -7.91
C VAL A 159 -11.80 -13.07 -9.32
N VAL A 160 -12.90 -13.08 -10.06
CA VAL A 160 -13.06 -12.32 -11.31
C VAL A 160 -13.53 -10.93 -10.94
N ILE A 161 -12.75 -9.91 -11.31
CA ILE A 161 -13.13 -8.51 -11.21
C ILE A 161 -13.50 -8.04 -12.62
N GLU A 162 -14.78 -7.73 -12.80
CA GLU A 162 -15.37 -7.32 -14.07
C GLU A 162 -15.90 -5.89 -13.95
N ALA A 163 -15.39 -4.95 -14.75
CA ALA A 163 -15.88 -3.58 -14.84
C ALA A 163 -16.65 -3.40 -16.15
N THR A 164 -17.91 -2.98 -16.03
CA THR A 164 -18.80 -2.68 -17.16
C THR A 164 -19.56 -1.38 -16.92
N LYS A 165 -20.41 -0.98 -17.87
CA LYS A 165 -21.30 0.18 -17.71
C LYS A 165 -22.30 0.03 -16.55
N GLU A 166 -22.58 -1.19 -16.10
CA GLU A 166 -23.50 -1.43 -14.98
C GLU A 166 -22.86 -1.25 -13.61
N GLY A 167 -21.52 -1.27 -13.54
CA GLY A 167 -20.75 -1.20 -12.31
C GLY A 167 -19.53 -2.11 -12.34
N VAL A 168 -18.92 -2.30 -11.18
CA VAL A 168 -17.88 -3.30 -10.96
C VAL A 168 -18.47 -4.51 -10.25
N LYS A 169 -18.19 -5.70 -10.77
CA LYS A 169 -18.64 -6.97 -10.24
C LYS A 169 -17.45 -7.80 -9.79
N PHE A 170 -17.53 -8.32 -8.58
CA PHE A 170 -16.58 -9.26 -8.00
C PHE A 170 -17.28 -10.60 -7.90
N SER A 171 -16.79 -11.62 -8.60
CA SER A 171 -17.41 -12.95 -8.57
C SER A 171 -16.38 -14.06 -8.42
N CYS A 172 -16.77 -15.12 -7.73
CA CYS A 172 -15.93 -16.30 -7.59
C CYS A 172 -16.77 -17.58 -7.67
N GLN A 173 -16.10 -18.66 -8.04
CA GLN A 173 -16.64 -20.02 -8.01
C GLN A 173 -15.66 -20.89 -7.24
N GLY A 174 -16.18 -21.66 -6.29
CA GLY A 174 -15.40 -22.62 -5.51
C GLY A 174 -16.24 -23.85 -5.14
N ASP A 175 -15.65 -24.75 -4.37
CA ASP A 175 -16.23 -26.08 -4.11
C ASP A 175 -17.55 -26.03 -3.34
N ILE A 176 -17.67 -25.07 -2.43
CA ILE A 176 -18.86 -24.90 -1.59
C ILE A 176 -19.98 -24.10 -2.27
N GLY A 177 -19.68 -23.40 -3.36
CA GLY A 177 -20.64 -22.57 -4.07
C GLY A 177 -20.01 -21.42 -4.86
N SER A 178 -20.88 -20.55 -5.39
CA SER A 178 -20.47 -19.32 -6.07
C SER A 178 -20.95 -18.09 -5.29
N GLY A 179 -20.21 -16.99 -5.44
CA GLY A 179 -20.54 -15.71 -4.82
C GLY A 179 -20.34 -14.59 -5.84
N SER A 180 -21.18 -13.56 -5.76
CA SER A 180 -20.98 -12.35 -6.55
C SER A 180 -21.48 -11.11 -5.82
N VAL A 181 -20.70 -10.03 -5.89
CA VAL A 181 -21.05 -8.71 -5.37
C VAL A 181 -20.92 -7.71 -6.50
N THR A 182 -21.94 -6.89 -6.73
CA THR A 182 -21.90 -5.81 -7.74
C THR A 182 -21.98 -4.46 -7.03
N VAL A 183 -20.98 -3.62 -7.27
CA VAL A 183 -20.93 -2.25 -6.76
C VAL A 183 -21.19 -1.30 -7.92
N ARG A 184 -22.24 -0.47 -7.77
CA ARG A 184 -22.63 0.51 -8.78
C ARG A 184 -22.12 1.90 -8.40
N GLN A 185 -21.85 2.70 -9.43
CA GLN A 185 -21.56 4.11 -9.25
C GLN A 185 -22.72 4.81 -8.55
N HIS A 186 -22.41 5.56 -7.50
CA HIS A 186 -23.40 6.33 -6.76
C HIS A 186 -22.73 7.48 -5.99
N THR A 187 -23.55 8.49 -5.68
CA THR A 187 -23.13 9.68 -4.93
C THR A 187 -24.07 9.87 -3.75
N ASN A 188 -23.52 9.86 -2.54
CA ASN A 188 -24.18 10.17 -1.30
C ASN A 188 -23.69 11.55 -0.82
N VAL A 189 -24.61 12.53 -0.84
CA VAL A 189 -24.29 13.92 -0.47
C VAL A 189 -24.05 14.06 1.04
N GLU A 190 -24.76 13.27 1.86
CA GLU A 190 -24.64 13.31 3.32
C GLU A 190 -23.37 12.61 3.81
N ASN A 191 -22.95 11.57 3.11
CA ASN A 191 -21.74 10.82 3.45
C ASN A 191 -20.86 10.55 2.21
N PRO A 192 -20.06 11.54 1.77
CA PRO A 192 -19.20 11.40 0.58
C PRO A 192 -18.17 10.27 0.68
N ALA A 193 -17.81 9.85 1.90
CA ALA A 193 -16.90 8.72 2.12
C ALA A 193 -17.49 7.40 1.60
N GLN A 194 -18.80 7.31 1.40
CA GLN A 194 -19.47 6.12 0.84
C GLN A 194 -19.56 6.14 -0.70
N ASN A 195 -19.22 7.25 -1.35
CA ASN A 195 -19.36 7.37 -2.81
C ASN A 195 -18.57 6.31 -3.57
N VAL A 196 -19.06 5.95 -4.76
CA VAL A 196 -18.33 5.11 -5.70
C VAL A 196 -18.29 5.83 -7.04
N SER A 197 -17.11 6.00 -7.62
CA SER A 197 -16.92 6.53 -8.97
C SER A 197 -16.27 5.49 -9.86
N ILE A 198 -16.78 5.35 -11.08
CA ILE A 198 -16.29 4.40 -12.06
C ILE A 198 -16.04 5.17 -13.35
N SER A 199 -14.78 5.22 -13.77
CA SER A 199 -14.38 5.68 -15.10
C SER A 199 -14.11 4.45 -15.95
N LEU A 200 -14.82 4.32 -17.07
CA LEU A 200 -14.73 3.16 -17.95
C LEU A 200 -14.47 3.63 -19.39
N THR A 201 -13.32 3.25 -19.92
CA THR A 201 -12.97 3.40 -21.34
C THR A 201 -13.50 2.21 -22.13
N GLU A 202 -13.25 0.99 -21.64
CA GLU A 202 -13.74 -0.25 -22.23
C GLU A 202 -14.03 -1.32 -21.14
N PRO A 203 -14.96 -2.26 -21.38
CA PRO A 203 -15.21 -3.35 -20.45
C PRO A 203 -13.97 -4.23 -20.25
N VAL A 204 -13.68 -4.59 -19.00
CA VAL A 204 -12.53 -5.43 -18.65
C VAL A 204 -12.94 -6.45 -17.60
N ALA A 205 -12.49 -7.70 -17.76
CA ALA A 205 -12.71 -8.77 -16.81
C ALA A 205 -11.41 -9.56 -16.64
N LEU A 206 -10.91 -9.64 -15.41
CA LEU A 206 -9.64 -10.30 -15.09
C LEU A 206 -9.78 -11.10 -13.80
N THR A 207 -9.03 -12.21 -13.72
CA THR A 207 -9.02 -13.08 -12.55
C THR A 207 -7.81 -12.78 -11.68
N PHE A 208 -7.99 -12.69 -10.37
CA PHE A 208 -6.92 -12.42 -9.41
C PHE A 208 -6.96 -13.38 -8.23
N SER A 209 -5.83 -13.54 -7.54
CA SER A 209 -5.77 -14.30 -6.29
C SER A 209 -6.32 -13.48 -5.12
N LEU A 210 -7.35 -14.02 -4.46
CA LEU A 210 -7.96 -13.39 -3.28
C LEU A 210 -6.99 -13.33 -2.09
N LYS A 211 -6.05 -14.25 -1.98
CA LYS A 211 -5.01 -14.24 -0.94
C LYS A 211 -4.19 -12.94 -0.96
N TYR A 212 -3.80 -12.46 -2.15
CA TYR A 212 -3.08 -11.20 -2.30
C TYR A 212 -3.97 -10.00 -2.02
N LEU A 213 -5.19 -9.99 -2.55
CA LEU A 213 -6.14 -8.89 -2.32
C LEU A 213 -6.46 -8.72 -0.84
N VAL A 214 -6.66 -9.83 -0.09
CA VAL A 214 -6.85 -9.80 1.36
C VAL A 214 -5.63 -9.22 2.08
N ASN A 215 -4.41 -9.49 1.61
CA ASN A 215 -3.21 -8.84 2.13
C ASN A 215 -3.19 -7.34 1.84
N PHE A 216 -3.52 -6.91 0.62
CA PHE A 216 -3.58 -5.48 0.27
C PHE A 216 -4.63 -4.74 1.10
N CYS A 217 -5.73 -5.39 1.44
CA CYS A 217 -6.77 -4.83 2.31
C CYS A 217 -6.30 -4.55 3.76
N LYS A 218 -5.08 -4.93 4.16
CA LYS A 218 -4.47 -4.46 5.42
C LYS A 218 -4.17 -2.96 5.40
N ALA A 219 -4.05 -2.37 4.21
CA ALA A 219 -3.91 -0.92 4.01
C ALA A 219 -5.21 -0.12 4.22
N THR A 220 -6.36 -0.77 4.46
CA THR A 220 -7.67 -0.09 4.63
C THR A 220 -7.66 1.02 5.66
N ASN A 221 -6.84 0.92 6.71
CA ASN A 221 -6.75 1.95 7.75
C ASN A 221 -5.87 3.16 7.37
N LEU A 222 -5.28 3.17 6.18
CA LEU A 222 -4.50 4.29 5.65
C LEU A 222 -5.37 5.31 4.91
N SER A 223 -6.45 4.85 4.26
CA SER A 223 -7.35 5.71 3.49
C SER A 223 -8.79 5.22 3.59
N ASN A 224 -9.73 6.15 3.64
CA ASN A 224 -11.17 5.84 3.57
C ASN A 224 -11.58 5.28 2.20
N LYS A 225 -10.78 5.53 1.16
CA LYS A 225 -11.02 5.15 -0.23
C LYS A 225 -9.89 4.28 -0.76
N VAL A 226 -10.24 3.36 -1.65
CA VAL A 226 -9.30 2.59 -2.46
C VAL A 226 -9.60 2.84 -3.94
N THR A 227 -8.54 2.95 -4.73
CA THR A 227 -8.63 3.06 -6.19
C THR A 227 -8.14 1.77 -6.83
N LEU A 228 -8.97 1.18 -7.68
CA LEU A 228 -8.66 -0.01 -8.46
C LEU A 228 -8.51 0.40 -9.93
N CYS A 229 -7.37 0.12 -10.55
CA CYS A 229 -7.20 0.34 -11.98
C CYS A 229 -6.95 -0.98 -12.71
N LEU A 230 -7.75 -1.24 -13.73
CA LEU A 230 -7.75 -2.49 -14.49
C LEU A 230 -7.56 -2.20 -15.97
N SER A 231 -6.72 -2.99 -16.64
CA SER A 231 -6.61 -3.05 -18.09
C SER A 231 -6.18 -4.46 -18.47
N GLN A 232 -6.52 -4.91 -19.69
CA GLN A 232 -5.93 -6.14 -20.21
C GLN A 232 -4.40 -5.99 -20.28
N GLU A 233 -3.68 -7.11 -20.15
CA GLU A 233 -2.22 -7.18 -20.29
C GLU A 233 -1.37 -6.42 -19.25
N VAL A 234 -1.99 -5.72 -18.29
CA VAL A 234 -1.28 -5.02 -17.22
C VAL A 234 -1.74 -5.50 -15.84
N PRO A 235 -0.87 -5.44 -14.81
CA PRO A 235 -1.26 -5.77 -13.44
C PRO A 235 -2.39 -4.88 -12.93
N LEU A 236 -3.26 -5.45 -12.09
CA LEU A 236 -4.21 -4.67 -11.31
C LEU A 236 -3.45 -3.73 -10.39
N LEU A 237 -3.76 -2.44 -10.45
CA LEU A 237 -3.32 -1.45 -9.48
C LEU A 237 -4.37 -1.30 -8.37
N VAL A 238 -3.95 -1.46 -7.12
CA VAL A 238 -4.72 -1.14 -5.91
C VAL A 238 -4.01 -0.03 -5.16
N GLU A 239 -4.59 1.17 -5.12
CA GLU A 239 -3.98 2.35 -4.52
C GLU A 239 -4.74 2.82 -3.28
N TYR A 240 -3.99 3.13 -2.22
CA TYR A 240 -4.45 3.83 -1.03
C TYR A 240 -3.69 5.15 -0.90
N GLY A 241 -4.41 6.27 -0.86
CA GLY A 241 -3.81 7.59 -0.64
C GLY A 241 -3.29 7.76 0.78
N LEU A 242 -2.15 8.44 0.94
CA LEU A 242 -1.50 8.72 2.24
C LEU A 242 -1.55 10.21 2.62
N GLY A 243 -2.38 11.00 1.95
CA GLY A 243 -2.33 12.47 2.02
C GLY A 243 -1.22 13.00 1.11
N SER A 244 0.01 13.08 1.61
CA SER A 244 1.19 13.54 0.87
C SER A 244 1.94 12.37 0.21
N GLY A 245 1.22 11.47 -0.45
CA GLY A 245 1.81 10.22 -0.93
C GLY A 245 0.79 9.14 -1.29
N HIS A 246 1.28 7.95 -1.57
CA HIS A 246 0.47 6.78 -1.90
C HIS A 246 1.12 5.48 -1.44
N LEU A 247 0.28 4.47 -1.23
CA LEU A 247 0.67 3.07 -1.15
C LEU A 247 -0.06 2.32 -2.28
N ARG A 248 0.72 1.83 -3.24
CA ARG A 248 0.24 1.12 -4.43
C ARG A 248 0.66 -0.34 -4.38
N PHE A 249 -0.26 -1.20 -4.73
CA PHE A 249 -0.01 -2.61 -4.96
C PHE A 249 -0.32 -2.94 -6.41
N TYR A 250 0.58 -3.69 -7.05
CA TYR A 250 0.37 -4.23 -8.39
C TYR A 250 0.25 -5.74 -8.27
N LEU A 251 -0.75 -6.33 -8.91
CA LEU A 251 -0.99 -7.77 -8.89
C LEU A 251 -1.21 -8.29 -10.30
N ALA A 252 -0.35 -9.22 -10.72
CA ALA A 252 -0.52 -9.88 -12.00
C ALA A 252 -1.86 -10.68 -12.02
N PRO A 253 -2.62 -10.62 -13.12
CA PRO A 253 -3.79 -11.46 -13.27
C PRO A 253 -3.38 -12.94 -13.33
N LYS A 254 -4.25 -13.82 -12.85
CA LYS A 254 -4.15 -15.24 -13.17
C LYS A 254 -4.44 -15.39 -14.66
N ILE A 255 -3.47 -15.95 -15.38
CA ILE A 255 -3.70 -16.42 -16.75
C ILE A 255 -4.74 -17.53 -16.63
N GLY A 256 -5.89 -17.37 -17.28
CA GLY A 256 -6.84 -18.48 -17.40
C GLY A 256 -6.17 -19.58 -18.20
N ASP A 257 -6.41 -20.85 -17.86
CA ASP A 257 -6.20 -21.91 -18.84
C ASP A 257 -7.09 -21.56 -20.05
N GLU A 258 -6.49 -21.02 -21.11
CA GLU A 258 -7.15 -20.95 -22.40
C GLU A 258 -7.38 -22.42 -22.81
N GLU A 259 -8.61 -22.90 -22.67
CA GLU A 259 -9.05 -24.09 -23.40
C GLU A 259 -9.05 -23.84 -24.91
#